data_AF-A0A1V6FWJ1-F1
#
_entry.id   AF-A0A1V6FWJ1-F1
#
_cell.length_a   1.000
_cell.length_b   1.000
_cell.length_c   1.000
_cell.angle_alpha   90.00
_cell.angle_beta   90.00
_cell.angle_gamma   90.00
#
_symmetry.space_group_name_H-M   'P 1'
#
loop_
_entity.id
_entity.type
_entity.pdbx_description
1 polymer ?
#
loop_
_entity_poly.entity_id
_entity_poly.type
_entity_poly.pdbx_seq_one_letter_code
_entity_poly.pdbx_strand_id
1 'polypeptide(L)'
;MSAPAPPERLAVSLRGFSASLVEFLAIRLELASVEAREEALRLGELLLYGAIAVILLALGLTFLAILLTVLLWENHRLLALAVFATAFLSLGGVAAFAARARFARGSRLFEASLAELDRDKQTLRP
;
A
#
# COMPACT_ATOMS: atom_id res chain seq x y z
N MET A 1 64.99 12.98 16.91
CA MET A 1 63.68 13.66 16.68
C MET A 1 63.49 13.64 15.18
N SER A 2 62.80 12.65 14.63
CA SER A 2 61.34 12.54 14.38
C SER A 2 61.14 12.47 12.87
N ALA A 3 60.87 11.26 12.36
CA ALA A 3 60.67 10.96 10.94
C ALA A 3 59.25 11.35 10.47
N PRO A 4 59.06 11.80 9.23
CA PRO A 4 57.77 12.25 8.71
C PRO A 4 56.88 11.05 8.34
N ALA A 5 55.65 10.99 8.87
CA ALA A 5 54.68 9.95 8.51
C ALA A 5 54.09 10.24 7.10
N PRO A 6 53.97 9.24 6.21
CA PRO A 6 53.68 9.48 4.79
C PRO A 6 52.18 9.61 4.47
N PRO A 7 51.82 10.37 3.41
CA PRO A 7 50.45 10.51 2.88
C PRO A 7 49.78 9.18 2.46
N GLU A 8 50.56 8.13 2.22
CA GLU A 8 50.08 6.77 1.95
C GLU A 8 49.19 6.20 3.07
N ARG A 9 49.50 6.51 4.34
CA ARG A 9 48.71 5.97 5.48
C ARG A 9 47.32 6.58 5.54
N LEU A 10 47.16 7.83 5.12
CA LEU A 10 45.86 8.51 5.04
C LEU A 10 45.01 7.97 3.89
N ALA A 11 45.62 7.74 2.72
CA ALA A 11 44.94 7.15 1.57
C ALA A 11 44.45 5.71 1.86
N VAL A 12 45.27 4.91 2.55
CA VAL A 12 44.89 3.55 2.99
C VAL A 12 43.77 3.60 4.03
N SER A 13 43.81 4.56 4.96
CA SER A 13 42.77 4.72 5.99
C SER A 13 41.43 5.19 5.40
N LEU A 14 41.45 6.10 4.42
CA LEU A 14 40.25 6.52 3.67
C LEU A 14 39.66 5.38 2.83
N ARG A 15 40.50 4.57 2.18
CA ARG A 15 40.05 3.35 1.49
C ARG A 15 39.41 2.35 2.44
N GLY A 16 40.03 2.09 3.58
CA GLY A 16 39.49 1.20 4.62
C GLY A 16 38.15 1.71 5.15
N PHE A 17 38.03 3.01 5.42
CA PHE A 17 36.79 3.63 5.87
C PHE A 17 35.68 3.56 4.82
N SER A 18 36.00 3.79 3.55
CA SER A 18 35.03 3.66 2.45
C SER A 18 34.56 2.22 2.26
N ALA A 19 35.43 1.23 2.42
CA ALA A 19 35.08 -0.18 2.36
C ALA A 19 34.15 -0.57 3.52
N SER A 20 34.46 -0.13 4.75
CA SER A 20 33.61 -0.37 5.92
C SER A 20 32.24 0.33 5.83
N LEU A 21 32.17 1.53 5.24
CA LEU A 21 30.89 2.20 5.01
C LEU A 21 30.03 1.47 3.98
N VAL A 22 30.65 0.98 2.89
CA VAL A 22 29.94 0.19 1.88
C VAL A 22 29.42 -1.12 2.46
N GLU A 23 30.23 -1.80 3.28
CA GLU A 23 29.82 -3.04 3.96
C GLU A 23 28.69 -2.79 4.97
N PHE A 24 28.77 -1.71 5.74
CA PHE A 24 27.71 -1.30 6.66
C PHE A 24 26.40 -0.93 5.93
N LEU A 25 26.49 -0.21 4.81
CA LEU A 25 25.33 0.10 3.96
C LEU A 25 24.73 -1.18 3.34
N ALA A 26 25.57 -2.10 2.87
CA ALA A 26 25.12 -3.36 2.27
C ALA A 26 24.29 -4.18 3.28
N ILE A 27 24.75 -4.30 4.52
CA ILE A 27 24.03 -4.99 5.60
C ILE A 27 22.71 -4.29 5.93
N ARG A 28 22.70 -2.95 5.98
CA ARG A 28 21.48 -2.17 6.26
C ARG A 28 20.47 -2.27 5.12
N LEU A 29 20.93 -2.30 3.87
CA LEU A 29 20.08 -2.51 2.70
C LEU A 29 19.50 -3.92 2.67
N GLU A 30 20.28 -4.92 3.06
CA GLU A 30 19.80 -6.30 3.18
C GLU A 30 18.67 -6.40 4.22
N LEU A 31 18.87 -5.84 5.42
CA LEU A 31 17.83 -5.75 6.46
C LEU A 31 16.61 -4.93 6.01
N ALA A 32 16.82 -3.74 5.43
CA ALA A 32 15.72 -2.90 4.94
C ALA A 32 14.92 -3.58 3.83
N SER A 33 15.58 -4.37 2.97
CA SER A 33 14.91 -5.12 1.90
C SER A 33 14.03 -6.26 2.44
N VAL A 34 14.46 -6.91 3.52
CA VAL A 34 13.69 -7.96 4.20
C VAL A 34 12.50 -7.35 4.92
N GLU A 35 12.70 -6.27 5.66
CA GLU A 35 11.64 -5.56 6.40
C GLU A 35 10.59 -4.99 5.44
N ALA A 36 11.01 -4.43 4.30
CA ALA A 36 10.10 -3.97 3.24
C ALA A 36 9.27 -5.10 2.62
N ARG A 37 9.84 -6.31 2.45
CA ARG A 37 9.10 -7.49 1.96
C ARG A 37 8.06 -7.96 2.96
N GLU A 38 8.41 -7.98 4.24
CA GLU A 38 7.49 -8.38 5.30
C GLU A 38 6.31 -7.41 5.43
N GLU A 39 6.59 -6.10 5.37
CA GLU A 39 5.56 -5.07 5.43
C GLU A 39 4.68 -5.07 4.17
N ALA A 40 5.26 -5.34 2.99
CA ALA A 40 4.49 -5.51 1.75
C ALA A 40 3.54 -6.71 1.80
N LEU A 41 3.96 -7.85 2.36
CA LEU A 41 3.09 -9.00 2.58
C LEU A 41 1.98 -8.69 3.58
N ARG A 42 2.30 -8.02 4.69
CA ARG A 42 1.31 -7.61 5.71
C ARG A 42 0.27 -6.65 5.13
N LEU A 43 0.69 -5.67 4.34
CA LEU A 43 -0.21 -4.76 3.63
C LEU A 43 -1.04 -5.51 2.58
N GLY A 44 -0.44 -6.47 1.87
CA GLY A 44 -1.12 -7.34 0.91
C GLY A 44 -2.22 -8.18 1.57
N GLU A 45 -1.93 -8.81 2.70
CA GLU A 45 -2.91 -9.54 3.51
C GLU A 45 -4.03 -8.62 4.00
N LEU A 46 -3.68 -7.44 4.53
CA LEU A 46 -4.67 -6.46 5.00
C LEU A 46 -5.60 -6.01 3.85
N LEU A 47 -5.06 -5.79 2.65
CA LEU A 47 -5.82 -5.46 1.46
C LEU A 47 -6.71 -6.62 1.00
N LEU A 48 -6.21 -7.86 1.04
CA LEU A 48 -6.97 -9.05 0.68
C LEU A 48 -8.14 -9.27 1.65
N TYR A 49 -7.88 -9.29 2.96
CA TYR A 49 -8.91 -9.42 3.98
C TYR A 49 -9.88 -8.23 3.95
N GLY A 50 -9.38 -7.02 3.72
CA GLY A 50 -10.21 -5.83 3.54
C GLY A 50 -11.14 -5.95 2.34
N ALA A 51 -10.64 -6.42 1.19
CA ALA A 51 -11.45 -6.66 0.00
C ALA A 51 -12.52 -7.73 0.24
N ILE A 52 -12.15 -8.86 0.84
CA ILE A 52 -13.09 -9.93 1.23
C ILE A 52 -14.18 -9.39 2.16
N ALA A 53 -13.80 -8.61 3.18
CA ALA A 53 -14.75 -8.01 4.12
C ALA A 53 -15.73 -7.04 3.41
N VAL A 54 -15.23 -6.19 2.51
CA VAL A 54 -16.09 -5.28 1.72
C VAL A 54 -17.07 -6.05 0.84
N ILE A 55 -16.63 -7.12 0.17
CA ILE A 55 -17.49 -7.97 -0.66
C ILE A 55 -18.58 -8.64 0.19
N LEU A 56 -18.19 -9.25 1.33
CA LEU A 56 -19.13 -9.89 2.24
C LEU A 56 -20.15 -8.91 2.82
N LEU A 57 -19.72 -7.70 3.22
CA LEU A 57 -20.62 -6.65 3.69
C LEU A 57 -21.58 -6.20 2.60
N ALA A 58 -21.10 -5.99 1.37
CA ALA A 58 -21.96 -5.59 0.25
C ALA A 58 -23.02 -6.66 -0.04
N LEU A 59 -22.65 -7.94 -0.02
CA LEU A 59 -23.56 -9.06 -0.19
C LEU A 59 -24.57 -9.15 0.95
N GLY A 60 -24.12 -9.07 2.20
CA GLY A 60 -24.96 -9.08 3.39
C GLY A 60 -25.96 -7.92 3.41
N LEU A 61 -25.54 -6.72 2.99
CA LEU A 61 -26.42 -5.56 2.86
C LEU A 61 -27.49 -5.84 1.80
N THR A 62 -27.12 -6.38 0.64
CA THR A 62 -28.05 -6.74 -0.43
C THR A 62 -29.12 -7.73 0.06
N PHE A 63 -28.71 -8.78 0.77
CA PHE A 63 -29.66 -9.72 1.36
C PHE A 63 -30.55 -9.08 2.43
N LEU A 64 -30.00 -8.20 3.27
CA LEU A 64 -30.78 -7.47 4.27
C LEU A 64 -31.85 -6.60 3.61
N ALA A 65 -31.52 -5.94 2.49
CA ALA A 65 -32.47 -5.15 1.72
C ALA A 65 -33.60 -6.00 1.14
N ILE A 66 -33.28 -7.17 0.59
CA ILE A 66 -34.27 -8.13 0.10
C ILE A 66 -35.17 -8.59 1.25
N LEU A 67 -34.58 -8.99 2.38
CA LEU A 67 -35.32 -9.44 3.55
C LEU A 67 -36.29 -8.37 4.07
N LEU A 68 -35.83 -7.13 4.19
CA LEU A 68 -36.68 -6.01 4.61
C LEU A 68 -37.75 -5.68 3.56
N THR A 69 -37.43 -5.77 2.27
CA THR A 69 -38.41 -5.59 1.19
C THR A 69 -39.51 -6.64 1.28
N VAL A 70 -39.18 -7.92 1.49
CA VAL A 70 -40.14 -9.01 1.66
C VAL A 70 -40.95 -8.83 2.95
N LEU A 71 -40.30 -8.44 4.05
CA LEU A 71 -40.96 -8.22 5.34
C LEU A 71 -41.98 -7.08 5.31
N LEU A 72 -41.69 -5.99 4.58
CA LEU A 72 -42.59 -4.83 4.43
C LEU A 72 -43.58 -4.95 3.25
N TRP A 73 -43.49 -6.04 2.49
CA TRP A 73 -44.17 -6.19 1.20
C TRP A 73 -45.70 -6.21 1.28
N GLU A 74 -46.31 -6.64 2.39
CA GLU A 74 -47.77 -6.84 2.43
C GLU A 74 -48.57 -5.54 2.33
N ASN A 75 -48.11 -4.45 2.94
CA ASN A 75 -48.93 -3.24 3.09
C ASN A 75 -48.44 -2.07 2.22
N HIS A 76 -47.14 -2.02 1.86
CA HIS A 76 -46.53 -0.84 1.23
C HIS A 76 -45.44 -1.18 0.20
N ARG A 77 -45.72 -2.12 -0.73
CA ARG A 77 -44.77 -2.62 -1.76
C ARG A 77 -43.92 -1.54 -2.41
N LEU A 78 -44.55 -0.46 -2.91
CA LEU A 78 -43.87 0.63 -3.61
C LEU A 78 -42.99 1.48 -2.70
N LEU A 79 -43.43 1.71 -1.46
CA LEU A 79 -42.70 2.50 -0.46
C LEU A 79 -41.45 1.75 0.03
N ALA A 80 -41.58 0.44 0.26
CA ALA A 80 -40.43 -0.43 0.58
C ALA A 80 -39.39 -0.40 -0.54
N LEU A 81 -39.82 -0.58 -1.79
CA LEU A 81 -38.96 -0.51 -2.97
C LEU A 81 -38.28 0.85 -3.11
N ALA A 82 -39.02 1.95 -2.97
CA ALA A 82 -38.47 3.30 -3.10
C ALA A 82 -37.44 3.62 -2.01
N VAL A 83 -37.71 3.25 -0.74
CA VAL A 83 -36.78 3.47 0.37
C VAL A 83 -35.49 2.66 0.18
N PHE A 84 -35.58 1.37 -0.13
CA PHE A 84 -34.39 0.54 -0.34
C PHE A 84 -33.62 0.93 -1.60
N ALA A 85 -34.29 1.23 -2.70
CA ALA A 85 -33.64 1.70 -3.92
C ALA A 85 -32.86 3.00 -3.66
N THR A 86 -33.49 3.97 -2.98
CA THR A 86 -32.85 5.26 -2.67
C THR A 86 -31.69 5.08 -1.68
N ALA A 87 -31.86 4.26 -0.65
CA ALA A 87 -30.81 3.94 0.31
C ALA A 87 -29.59 3.29 -0.38
N PHE A 88 -29.81 2.26 -1.21
CA PHE A 88 -28.74 1.58 -1.94
C PHE A 88 -28.04 2.47 -2.96
N LEU A 89 -28.79 3.26 -3.71
CA LEU A 89 -28.22 4.23 -4.66
C LEU A 89 -27.38 5.29 -3.93
N SER A 90 -27.84 5.78 -2.78
CA SER A 90 -27.10 6.78 -2.00
C SER A 90 -25.82 6.19 -1.40
N LEU A 91 -25.87 5.02 -0.76
CA LEU A 91 -24.69 4.35 -0.21
C LEU A 91 -23.71 3.97 -1.32
N GLY A 92 -24.20 3.40 -2.42
CA GLY A 92 -23.39 3.07 -3.60
C GLY A 92 -22.72 4.31 -4.21
N GLY A 93 -23.46 5.42 -4.32
CA GLY A 93 -22.94 6.70 -4.80
C GLY A 93 -21.85 7.28 -3.89
N VAL A 94 -22.05 7.28 -2.57
CA VAL A 94 -21.05 7.72 -1.60
C VAL A 94 -19.81 6.82 -1.63
N ALA A 95 -19.98 5.50 -1.70
CA ALA A 95 -18.88 4.55 -1.81
C ALA A 95 -18.09 4.75 -3.11
N ALA A 96 -18.78 4.94 -4.25
CA ALA A 96 -18.16 5.23 -5.54
C ALA A 96 -17.41 6.57 -5.54
N PHE A 97 -17.99 7.61 -4.93
CA PHE A 97 -17.32 8.90 -4.78
C PHE A 97 -16.07 8.80 -3.89
N ALA A 98 -16.17 8.10 -2.75
CA ALA A 98 -15.05 7.86 -1.86
C ALA A 98 -13.95 7.02 -2.53
N ALA A 99 -14.31 5.98 -3.27
CA ALA A 99 -13.38 5.18 -4.06
C ALA A 99 -12.68 6.05 -5.12
N ARG A 100 -13.43 6.82 -5.91
CA ARG A 100 -12.89 7.74 -6.91
C ARG A 100 -11.96 8.78 -6.29
N ALA A 101 -12.33 9.35 -5.14
CA ALA A 101 -11.50 10.32 -4.42
C ALA A 101 -10.23 9.70 -3.81
N ARG A 102 -10.22 8.39 -3.51
CA ARG A 102 -9.03 7.66 -3.08
C ARG A 102 -8.14 7.25 -4.26
N PHE A 103 -8.72 6.76 -5.36
CA PHE A 103 -7.98 6.50 -6.60
C PHE A 103 -7.33 7.76 -7.16
N ALA A 104 -8.03 8.89 -7.14
CA ALA A 104 -7.48 10.19 -7.55
C ALA A 104 -6.34 10.71 -6.65
N ARG A 105 -6.22 10.20 -5.41
CA ARG A 105 -5.14 10.53 -4.47
C ARG A 105 -4.01 9.49 -4.45
N GLY A 106 -4.19 8.34 -5.10
CA GLY A 106 -3.52 7.09 -4.76
C GLY A 106 -2.60 6.47 -5.81
N SER A 107 -2.13 7.21 -6.82
CA SER A 107 -1.00 6.75 -7.66
C SER A 107 0.36 6.94 -6.99
N ARG A 108 0.45 7.70 -5.89
CA ARG A 108 1.71 8.04 -5.22
C ARG A 108 2.48 6.84 -4.65
N LEU A 109 1.79 5.79 -4.22
CA LEU A 109 2.44 4.54 -3.75
C LEU A 109 3.09 3.78 -4.92
N PHE A 110 2.43 3.75 -6.09
CA PHE A 110 3.00 3.16 -7.31
C PHE A 110 4.08 4.05 -7.94
N GLU A 111 3.96 5.38 -7.86
CA GLU A 111 5.03 6.30 -8.29
C GLU A 111 6.29 6.12 -7.44
N ALA A 112 6.15 5.96 -6.12
CA ALA A 112 7.29 5.67 -5.26
C ALA A 112 7.93 4.32 -5.62
N SER A 113 7.14 3.24 -5.80
CA SER A 113 7.66 1.95 -6.26
C SER A 113 8.27 1.99 -7.66
N LEU A 114 7.70 2.75 -8.59
CA LEU A 114 8.24 2.92 -9.95
C LEU A 114 9.53 3.77 -9.95
N ALA A 115 9.61 4.78 -9.10
CA ALA A 115 10.82 5.57 -8.91
C ALA A 115 11.93 4.76 -8.24
N GLU A 116 11.59 3.88 -7.31
CA GLU A 116 12.52 2.90 -6.72
C GLU A 116 13.03 1.93 -7.80
N LEU A 117 12.13 1.43 -8.67
CA LEU A 117 12.48 0.51 -9.75
C LEU A 117 13.32 1.17 -10.87
N ASP A 118 13.17 2.48 -11.06
CA ASP A 118 14.00 3.24 -12.01
C ASP A 118 15.41 3.51 -11.46
N ARG A 119 15.55 3.74 -10.14
CA ARG A 119 16.87 3.82 -9.48
C ARG A 119 17.62 2.48 -9.50
N ASP A 120 16.91 1.37 -9.34
CA ASP A 120 17.51 0.03 -9.45
C ASP A 120 18.01 -0.27 -10.87
N LYS A 121 17.28 0.21 -11.90
CA LYS A 121 17.72 0.12 -13.31
C LYS A 121 18.93 0.99 -13.63
N GLN A 122 19.09 2.14 -12.97
CA GLN A 122 20.25 3.00 -13.14
C GLN A 122 21.51 2.41 -12.47
N THR A 123 21.34 1.64 -11.39
CA THR A 123 22.44 0.96 -10.69
C THR A 123 22.89 -0.31 -11.42
N LEU A 124 22.01 -0.94 -12.21
CA LEU A 124 22.30 -2.13 -13.02
C LEU A 124 22.78 -1.81 -14.45
N ARG A 125 22.91 -0.53 -14.85
CA ARG A 125 23.55 -0.15 -16.11
C ARG A 125 25.05 0.12 -15.85
N PRO A 126 25.96 -0.69 -16.41
CA PRO A 126 27.40 -0.54 -16.24
C PRO A 126 27.95 0.73 -16.91
#